data_AF-A0A0R0MGQ1-F1
#
_entry.id   AF-A0A0R0MGQ1-F1
#
_cell.length_a   1.000
_cell.length_b   1.000
_cell.length_c   1.000
_cell.angle_alpha   90.00
_cell.angle_beta   90.00
_cell.angle_gamma   90.00
#
_symmetry.space_group_name_H-M   'P 1'
#
loop_
_entity.id
_entity.type
_entity.pdbx_description
1 polymer ?
#
loop_
_entity_poly.entity_id
_entity_poly.type
_entity_poly.pdbx_seq_one_letter_code
_entity_poly.pdbx_strand_id
1 'polypeptide(L)'
;MHIPDGFISVPVATTTSLASAAALFISFRRSQTAFGVRRAPLLGLTTAFIFAAQMVNFPVAGGTSGHLSGAALGAIILGSPWAGILCLGTVLIIQAVLFADGGITALGANILNLGVIGVWVAWILTQTLQRLLGGSVQRLPLAAGIAAGISVVVSAIACAIELAISGTAPVNLVLPTMTGIHILIGIGEGLITGGVLAYLARSRPDLLPGEEEKFRGWLIPVVSILLIAGVISLFASAWPDGLEKAAENLGFIKLAEEVRIVVPTPFADYEINGLGQIGTSITGLLGAASCFAVAFGIAKVIKPKNA
;
A
#
# COMPACT_ATOMS: atom_id res chain seq x y z
N MET A 1 -1.10 -8.44 1.94
CA MET A 1 -2.12 -8.80 2.93
C MET A 1 -3.26 -7.83 2.86
N HIS A 2 -4.24 -8.19 2.06
CA HIS A 2 -5.52 -7.53 1.99
C HIS A 2 -6.56 -8.47 2.62
N ILE A 3 -7.24 -8.02 3.65
CA ILE A 3 -8.29 -8.79 4.32
C ILE A 3 -9.48 -8.85 3.36
N PRO A 4 -9.91 -10.05 2.92
CA PRO A 4 -11.12 -10.20 2.11
C PRO A 4 -12.38 -10.05 2.97
N ASP A 5 -13.53 -9.90 2.31
CA ASP A 5 -14.80 -9.90 3.01
C ASP A 5 -15.04 -11.25 3.72
N GLY A 6 -15.76 -11.24 4.85
CA GLY A 6 -16.03 -12.43 5.65
C GLY A 6 -14.95 -12.81 6.68
N PHE A 7 -13.73 -12.26 6.57
CA PHE A 7 -12.63 -12.61 7.49
C PHE A 7 -12.67 -11.87 8.83
N ILE A 8 -13.38 -10.75 8.92
CA ILE A 8 -13.52 -9.98 10.15
C ILE A 8 -14.99 -9.80 10.53
N SER A 9 -15.25 -9.79 11.83
CA SER A 9 -16.60 -9.63 12.37
C SER A 9 -17.12 -8.20 12.14
N VAL A 10 -18.45 -8.05 12.09
CA VAL A 10 -19.11 -6.74 11.90
C VAL A 10 -18.64 -5.69 12.92
N PRO A 11 -18.49 -5.99 14.23
CA PRO A 11 -17.97 -5.02 15.19
C PRO A 11 -16.54 -4.55 14.87
N VAL A 12 -15.65 -5.47 14.48
CA VAL A 12 -14.26 -5.13 14.10
C VAL A 12 -14.27 -4.30 12.83
N ALA A 13 -14.96 -4.75 11.78
CA ALA A 13 -15.10 -4.02 10.51
C ALA A 13 -15.64 -2.60 10.70
N THR A 14 -16.66 -2.42 11.55
CA THR A 14 -17.25 -1.11 11.85
C THR A 14 -16.26 -0.21 12.59
N THR A 15 -15.58 -0.76 13.61
CA THR A 15 -14.63 -0.02 14.43
C THR A 15 -13.43 0.45 13.61
N THR A 16 -12.83 -0.44 12.81
CA THR A 16 -11.71 -0.10 11.95
C THR A 16 -12.12 0.86 10.84
N SER A 17 -13.34 0.74 10.30
CA SER A 17 -13.89 1.71 9.34
C SER A 17 -14.01 3.12 9.92
N LEU A 18 -14.53 3.26 11.15
CA LEU A 18 -14.62 4.56 11.83
C LEU A 18 -13.23 5.14 12.10
N ALA A 19 -12.29 4.32 12.58
CA ALA A 19 -10.91 4.73 12.83
C ALA A 19 -10.21 5.18 11.54
N SER A 20 -10.33 4.42 10.46
CA SER A 20 -9.75 4.73 9.15
C SER A 20 -10.39 5.96 8.53
N ALA A 21 -11.70 6.14 8.62
CA ALA A 21 -12.37 7.36 8.15
C ALA A 21 -11.88 8.60 8.91
N ALA A 22 -11.73 8.51 10.24
CA ALA A 22 -11.15 9.57 11.04
C ALA A 22 -9.69 9.86 10.65
N ALA A 23 -8.87 8.83 10.46
CA ALA A 23 -7.48 8.97 10.04
C ALA A 23 -7.36 9.63 8.66
N LEU A 24 -8.17 9.23 7.68
CA LEU A 24 -8.22 9.83 6.34
C LEU A 24 -8.67 11.29 6.41
N PHE A 25 -9.69 11.59 7.21
CA PHE A 25 -10.17 12.96 7.39
C PHE A 25 -9.11 13.87 8.01
N ILE A 26 -8.44 13.41 9.08
CA ILE A 26 -7.33 14.15 9.71
C ILE A 26 -6.19 14.32 8.71
N SER A 27 -5.83 13.28 7.97
CA SER A 27 -4.77 13.31 6.96
C SER A 27 -5.06 14.31 5.85
N PHE A 28 -6.31 14.36 5.39
CA PHE A 28 -6.80 15.33 4.43
C PHE A 28 -6.61 16.75 4.96
N ARG A 29 -7.10 17.04 6.17
CA ARG A 29 -6.98 18.36 6.82
C ARG A 29 -5.52 18.79 7.03
N ARG A 30 -4.67 17.89 7.54
CA ARG A 30 -3.24 18.15 7.80
C ARG A 30 -2.45 18.33 6.51
N SER A 31 -2.86 17.67 5.43
CA SER A 31 -2.22 17.83 4.13
C SER A 31 -2.53 19.19 3.50
N GLN A 32 -3.65 19.85 3.83
CA GLN A 32 -3.96 21.22 3.33
C GLN A 32 -2.94 22.24 3.78
N THR A 33 -2.45 22.10 5.00
CA THR A 33 -1.42 22.99 5.56
C THR A 33 -0.01 22.66 5.08
N ALA A 34 0.21 21.44 4.58
CA ALA A 34 1.54 20.93 4.23
C ALA A 34 1.81 20.85 2.71
N PHE A 35 0.77 20.81 1.86
CA PHE A 35 0.87 20.64 0.42
C PHE A 35 0.43 21.90 -0.34
N GLY A 36 1.39 22.59 -0.95
CA GLY A 36 1.11 23.63 -1.93
C GLY A 36 0.65 23.06 -3.29
N VAL A 37 0.09 23.93 -4.14
CA VAL A 37 -0.44 23.62 -5.49
C VAL A 37 0.52 22.81 -6.38
N ARG A 38 1.83 22.96 -6.17
CA ARG A 38 2.90 22.33 -6.96
C ARG A 38 3.10 20.84 -6.68
N ARG A 39 2.56 20.30 -5.58
CA ARG A 39 2.78 18.90 -5.17
C ARG A 39 1.67 17.93 -5.60
N ALA A 40 0.59 18.42 -6.22
CA ALA A 40 -0.52 17.59 -6.70
C ALA A 40 -0.10 16.51 -7.73
N PRO A 41 0.74 16.81 -8.74
CA PRO A 41 1.28 15.79 -9.64
C PRO A 41 2.07 14.70 -8.91
N LEU A 42 2.86 15.07 -7.89
CA LEU A 42 3.66 14.12 -7.14
C LEU A 42 2.77 13.14 -6.37
N LEU A 43 1.70 13.63 -5.71
CA LEU A 43 0.73 12.75 -5.05
C LEU A 43 0.09 11.77 -6.05
N GLY A 44 -0.35 12.26 -7.20
CA GLY A 44 -0.92 11.42 -8.26
C GLY A 44 0.06 10.34 -8.74
N LEU A 45 1.28 10.74 -9.10
CA LEU A 45 2.30 9.83 -9.63
C LEU A 45 2.75 8.81 -8.58
N THR A 46 2.98 9.23 -7.34
CA THR A 46 3.34 8.32 -6.24
C THR A 46 2.22 7.31 -5.97
N THR A 47 0.96 7.74 -5.98
CA THR A 47 -0.20 6.86 -5.78
C THR A 47 -0.30 5.82 -6.89
N ALA A 48 -0.19 6.24 -8.16
CA ALA A 48 -0.21 5.34 -9.30
C ALA A 48 0.99 4.37 -9.32
N PHE A 49 2.17 4.84 -8.93
CA PHE A 49 3.36 3.99 -8.81
C PHE A 49 3.20 2.94 -7.72
N ILE A 50 2.69 3.33 -6.54
CA ILE A 50 2.45 2.38 -5.46
C ILE A 50 1.44 1.33 -5.91
N PHE A 51 0.29 1.72 -6.46
CA PHE A 51 -0.68 0.76 -7.03
C PHE A 51 -0.01 -0.21 -8.01
N ALA A 52 0.72 0.32 -9.00
CA ALA A 52 1.42 -0.50 -9.99
C ALA A 52 2.40 -1.48 -9.34
N ALA A 53 3.15 -1.04 -8.33
CA ALA A 53 4.12 -1.87 -7.63
C ALA A 53 3.45 -2.91 -6.71
N GLN A 54 2.26 -2.62 -6.17
CA GLN A 54 1.48 -3.58 -5.38
C GLN A 54 0.93 -4.74 -6.24
N MET A 55 0.72 -4.52 -7.54
CA MET A 55 0.33 -5.61 -8.46
C MET A 55 1.45 -6.64 -8.69
N VAL A 56 2.69 -6.31 -8.36
CA VAL A 56 3.84 -7.21 -8.58
C VAL A 56 4.04 -8.09 -7.35
N ASN A 57 3.31 -9.20 -7.31
CA ASN A 57 3.58 -10.28 -6.37
C ASN A 57 4.93 -10.94 -6.69
N PHE A 58 5.78 -11.10 -5.69
CA PHE A 58 7.03 -11.84 -5.78
C PHE A 58 6.95 -13.11 -4.93
N PRO A 59 7.52 -14.23 -5.41
CA PRO A 59 7.52 -15.48 -4.66
C PRO A 59 8.40 -15.36 -3.40
N VAL A 60 7.90 -15.93 -2.32
CA VAL A 60 8.55 -16.03 -1.00
C VAL A 60 8.60 -17.51 -0.61
N ALA A 61 9.25 -17.86 0.49
CA ALA A 61 9.37 -19.24 0.94
C ALA A 61 8.00 -19.89 1.23
N GLY A 62 7.93 -21.22 1.11
CA GLY A 62 6.75 -22.00 1.50
C GLY A 62 5.55 -21.90 0.55
N GLY A 63 5.78 -21.55 -0.73
CA GLY A 63 4.71 -21.45 -1.73
C GLY A 63 3.78 -20.24 -1.48
N THR A 64 4.33 -19.16 -0.93
CA THR A 64 3.62 -17.93 -0.59
C THR A 64 4.16 -16.78 -1.43
N SER A 65 3.32 -15.82 -1.81
CA SER A 65 3.74 -14.56 -2.41
C SER A 65 3.70 -13.42 -1.39
N GLY A 66 4.54 -12.41 -1.61
CA GLY A 66 4.35 -11.09 -1.04
C GLY A 66 4.25 -10.05 -2.15
N HIS A 67 3.64 -8.91 -1.86
CA HIS A 67 3.72 -7.73 -2.71
C HIS A 67 4.33 -6.58 -1.92
N LEU A 68 4.72 -5.54 -2.64
CA LEU A 68 5.11 -4.28 -2.02
C LEU A 68 3.94 -3.74 -1.17
N SER A 69 4.19 -3.23 0.03
CA SER A 69 3.21 -2.43 0.78
C SER A 69 3.25 -0.98 0.30
N GLY A 70 4.45 -0.39 0.18
CA GLY A 70 4.63 0.97 -0.33
C GLY A 70 4.37 2.07 0.70
N ALA A 71 4.07 1.72 1.95
CA ALA A 71 3.82 2.67 3.04
C ALA A 71 5.00 3.63 3.27
N ALA A 72 6.22 3.08 3.33
CA ALA A 72 7.45 3.86 3.49
C ALA A 72 7.70 4.78 2.27
N LEU A 73 7.61 4.23 1.06
CA LEU A 73 7.80 4.98 -0.18
C LEU A 73 6.80 6.14 -0.30
N GLY A 74 5.52 5.90 -0.02
CA GLY A 74 4.49 6.92 -0.05
C GLY A 74 4.79 8.05 0.93
N ALA A 75 5.06 7.72 2.20
CA ALA A 75 5.35 8.71 3.22
C ALA A 75 6.62 9.54 2.92
N ILE A 76 7.70 8.88 2.48
CA ILE A 76 9.00 9.49 2.26
C ILE A 76 9.02 10.34 0.99
N ILE A 77 8.54 9.83 -0.14
CA ILE A 77 8.51 10.57 -1.41
C ILE A 77 7.63 11.82 -1.27
N LEU A 78 6.49 11.69 -0.57
CA LEU A 78 5.59 12.82 -0.33
C LEU A 78 6.08 13.74 0.80
N GLY A 79 7.07 13.29 1.59
CA GLY A 79 7.62 14.03 2.73
C GLY A 79 6.62 14.26 3.86
N SER A 80 5.58 13.43 3.96
CA SER A 80 4.54 13.56 4.96
C SER A 80 3.81 12.23 5.19
N PRO A 81 3.67 11.77 6.44
CA PRO A 81 2.90 10.57 6.75
C PRO A 81 1.41 10.78 6.45
N TRP A 82 0.90 12.00 6.60
CA TRP A 82 -0.50 12.33 6.26
C TRP A 82 -0.79 12.15 4.78
N ALA A 83 0.13 12.56 3.91
CA ALA A 83 -0.02 12.33 2.48
C ALA A 83 0.22 10.87 2.11
N GLY A 84 1.11 10.18 2.81
CA GLY A 84 1.25 8.72 2.74
C GLY A 84 -0.07 8.00 3.04
N ILE A 85 -0.78 8.38 4.09
CA ILE A 85 -2.11 7.81 4.44
C ILE A 85 -3.12 8.06 3.33
N LEU A 86 -3.18 9.27 2.75
CA LEU A 86 -4.08 9.57 1.62
C LEU A 86 -3.72 8.78 0.37
N CYS A 87 -2.43 8.63 0.10
CA CYS A 87 -1.90 7.84 -1.00
C CYS A 87 -2.33 6.37 -0.87
N LEU A 88 -1.99 5.71 0.23
CA LEU A 88 -2.33 4.30 0.46
C LEU A 88 -3.83 4.10 0.58
N GLY A 89 -4.55 5.01 1.25
CA GLY A 89 -6.01 4.98 1.31
C GLY A 89 -6.65 5.03 -0.07
N THR A 90 -6.15 5.87 -0.98
CA THR A 90 -6.64 5.94 -2.37
C THR A 90 -6.41 4.62 -3.11
N VAL A 91 -5.20 4.05 -2.98
CA VAL A 91 -4.86 2.77 -3.60
C VAL A 91 -5.78 1.65 -3.11
N LEU A 92 -5.96 1.51 -1.79
CA LEU A 92 -6.77 0.46 -1.18
C LEU A 92 -8.26 0.59 -1.51
N ILE A 93 -8.80 1.83 -1.57
CA ILE A 93 -10.17 2.08 -2.01
C ILE A 93 -10.36 1.63 -3.46
N ILE A 94 -9.42 1.95 -4.34
CA ILE A 94 -9.49 1.56 -5.75
C ILE A 94 -9.36 0.04 -5.91
N GLN A 95 -8.44 -0.59 -5.19
CA GLN A 95 -8.27 -2.05 -5.17
C GLN A 95 -9.54 -2.77 -4.75
N ALA A 96 -10.16 -2.37 -3.62
CA ALA A 96 -11.38 -3.00 -3.15
C ALA A 96 -12.57 -2.79 -4.11
N VAL A 97 -12.73 -1.58 -4.67
CA VAL A 97 -13.92 -1.23 -5.48
C VAL A 97 -13.81 -1.69 -6.93
N LEU A 98 -12.63 -1.63 -7.53
CA LEU A 98 -12.45 -1.96 -8.94
C LEU A 98 -11.92 -3.38 -9.16
N PHE A 99 -11.10 -3.89 -8.24
CA PHE A 99 -10.30 -5.10 -8.45
C PHE A 99 -10.66 -6.28 -7.55
N ALA A 100 -11.59 -6.10 -6.60
CA ALA A 100 -11.87 -7.08 -5.54
C ALA A 100 -10.62 -7.51 -4.74
N ASP A 101 -9.57 -6.69 -4.78
CA ASP A 101 -8.31 -6.95 -4.07
C ASP A 101 -8.43 -6.36 -2.66
N GLY A 102 -8.92 -7.19 -1.75
CA GLY A 102 -9.41 -6.81 -0.43
C GLY A 102 -10.92 -6.57 -0.40
N GLY A 103 -11.51 -6.88 0.75
CA GLY A 103 -12.94 -6.78 0.97
C GLY A 103 -13.44 -5.35 1.11
N ILE A 104 -14.67 -5.08 0.64
CA ILE A 104 -15.32 -3.76 0.81
C ILE A 104 -15.76 -3.58 2.26
N THR A 105 -16.27 -4.63 2.90
CA THR A 105 -16.60 -4.61 4.33
C THR A 105 -15.35 -4.59 5.21
N ALA A 106 -14.25 -5.17 4.71
CA ALA A 106 -12.94 -5.15 5.38
C ALA A 106 -12.07 -3.92 5.03
N LEU A 107 -12.54 -3.02 4.17
CA LEU A 107 -11.77 -1.87 3.67
C LEU A 107 -11.25 -0.98 4.80
N GLY A 108 -12.06 -0.79 5.85
CA GLY A 108 -11.65 -0.07 7.05
C GLY A 108 -10.41 -0.65 7.73
N ALA A 109 -10.36 -1.98 7.87
CA ALA A 109 -9.22 -2.70 8.44
C ALA A 109 -8.00 -2.64 7.53
N ASN A 110 -8.20 -2.81 6.22
CA ASN A 110 -7.10 -2.69 5.23
C ASN A 110 -6.46 -1.31 5.26
N ILE A 111 -7.26 -0.24 5.31
CA ILE A 111 -6.76 1.13 5.44
C ILE A 111 -6.07 1.34 6.79
N LEU A 112 -6.60 0.78 7.89
CA LEU A 112 -6.00 0.92 9.21
C LEU A 112 -4.61 0.27 9.25
N ASN A 113 -4.50 -0.96 8.77
CA ASN A 113 -3.26 -1.74 8.80
C ASN A 113 -2.20 -1.17 7.85
N LEU A 114 -2.52 -1.08 6.56
CA LEU A 114 -1.54 -0.72 5.55
C LEU A 114 -1.40 0.80 5.41
N GLY A 115 -2.53 1.51 5.43
CA GLY A 115 -2.59 2.94 5.22
C GLY A 115 -2.18 3.77 6.44
N VAL A 116 -2.57 3.36 7.65
CA VAL A 116 -2.31 4.14 8.88
C VAL A 116 -1.13 3.57 9.66
N ILE A 117 -1.23 2.32 10.14
CA ILE A 117 -0.20 1.69 10.97
C ILE A 117 1.10 1.56 10.17
N GLY A 118 1.05 0.97 8.98
CA GLY A 118 2.21 0.82 8.10
C GLY A 118 2.91 2.15 7.84
N VAL A 119 2.16 3.19 7.47
CA VAL A 119 2.72 4.51 7.16
C VAL A 119 3.36 5.16 8.39
N TRP A 120 2.71 5.15 9.56
CA TRP A 120 3.27 5.76 10.76
C TRP A 120 4.49 5.01 11.29
N VAL A 121 4.46 3.68 11.28
CA VAL A 121 5.61 2.85 11.66
C VAL A 121 6.79 3.14 10.74
N ALA A 122 6.56 3.10 9.43
CA ALA A 122 7.60 3.39 8.44
C ALA A 122 8.18 4.80 8.62
N TRP A 123 7.31 5.81 8.78
CA TRP A 123 7.74 7.20 8.96
C TRP A 123 8.56 7.39 10.24
N ILE A 124 8.02 7.00 11.40
CA ILE A 124 8.68 7.20 12.70
C ILE A 124 10.03 6.45 12.75
N LEU A 125 10.07 5.21 12.26
CA LEU A 125 11.30 4.43 12.23
C LEU A 125 12.32 5.03 11.27
N THR A 126 11.90 5.48 10.08
CA THR A 126 12.82 6.14 9.13
C THR A 126 13.45 7.37 9.77
N GLN A 127 12.65 8.24 10.39
CA GLN A 127 13.15 9.46 11.03
C GLN A 127 14.06 9.15 12.23
N THR A 128 13.71 8.13 13.02
CA THR A 128 14.53 7.70 14.17
C THR A 128 15.87 7.11 13.70
N LEU A 129 15.84 6.19 12.75
CA LEU A 129 17.06 5.56 12.19
C LEU A 129 17.93 6.59 11.48
N GLN A 130 17.35 7.54 10.75
CA GLN A 130 18.11 8.63 10.14
C GLN A 130 18.88 9.45 11.18
N ARG A 131 18.25 9.78 12.31
CA ARG A 131 18.92 10.49 13.41
C ARG A 131 20.03 9.66 14.04
N LEU A 132 19.78 8.38 14.30
CA LEU A 132 20.77 7.47 14.89
C LEU A 132 21.96 7.18 13.97
N LEU A 133 21.75 7.20 12.64
CA LEU A 133 22.77 6.97 11.63
C LEU A 133 23.51 8.25 11.18
N GLY A 134 23.36 9.36 11.92
CA GLY A 134 24.09 10.61 11.69
C GLY A 134 23.45 11.59 10.71
N GLY A 135 22.19 11.37 10.29
CA GLY A 135 21.38 12.35 9.57
C GLY A 135 21.70 12.58 8.09
N SER A 136 22.66 11.84 7.52
CA SER A 136 23.04 12.00 6.11
C SER A 136 21.95 11.49 5.15
N VAL A 137 21.71 12.23 4.06
CA VAL A 137 20.79 11.80 2.97
C VAL A 137 21.21 10.46 2.37
N GLN A 138 22.51 10.15 2.38
CA GLN A 138 23.04 8.86 1.90
C GLN A 138 22.58 7.66 2.75
N ARG A 139 22.13 7.89 3.98
CA ARG A 139 21.61 6.87 4.89
C ARG A 139 20.10 6.65 4.73
N LEU A 140 19.41 7.54 4.01
CA LEU A 140 17.96 7.44 3.79
C LEU A 140 17.55 6.07 3.20
N PRO A 141 18.22 5.53 2.16
CA PRO A 141 17.83 4.24 1.61
C PRO A 141 17.88 3.10 2.62
N LEU A 142 18.94 3.07 3.46
CA LEU A 142 19.10 2.04 4.48
C LEU A 142 18.07 2.19 5.61
N ALA A 143 17.91 3.42 6.13
CA ALA A 143 16.95 3.71 7.20
C ALA A 143 15.51 3.38 6.78
N ALA A 144 15.13 3.82 5.57
CA ALA A 144 13.82 3.58 5.01
C ALA A 144 13.58 2.11 4.66
N GLY A 145 14.58 1.39 4.13
CA GLY A 145 14.47 -0.03 3.86
C GLY A 145 14.20 -0.86 5.12
N ILE A 146 14.96 -0.60 6.20
CA ILE A 146 14.72 -1.25 7.51
C ILE A 146 13.32 -0.90 8.03
N ALA A 147 12.95 0.38 7.99
CA ALA A 147 11.65 0.84 8.46
C ALA A 147 10.48 0.24 7.66
N ALA A 148 10.62 0.10 6.35
CA ALA A 148 9.62 -0.50 5.46
C ALA A 148 9.40 -1.97 5.81
N GLY A 149 10.46 -2.75 5.95
CA GLY A 149 10.36 -4.16 6.34
C GLY A 149 9.68 -4.35 7.70
N ILE A 150 10.04 -3.54 8.70
CA ILE A 150 9.39 -3.57 10.02
C ILE A 150 7.91 -3.15 9.91
N SER A 151 7.58 -2.16 9.09
CA SER A 151 6.20 -1.70 8.93
C SER A 151 5.26 -2.78 8.39
N VAL A 152 5.76 -3.65 7.49
CA VAL A 152 5.00 -4.81 6.98
C VAL A 152 4.70 -5.79 8.11
N VAL A 153 5.70 -6.11 8.94
CA VAL A 153 5.52 -7.04 10.08
C VAL A 153 4.53 -6.47 11.11
N VAL A 154 4.63 -5.17 11.43
CA VAL A 154 3.70 -4.55 12.38
C VAL A 154 2.27 -4.50 11.83
N SER A 155 2.11 -4.27 10.52
CA SER A 155 0.79 -4.33 9.85
C SER A 155 0.21 -5.75 9.88
N ALA A 156 1.06 -6.77 9.72
CA ALA A 156 0.69 -8.19 9.83
C ALA A 156 0.24 -8.59 11.23
N ILE A 157 0.93 -8.10 12.26
CA ILE A 157 0.53 -8.28 13.65
C ILE A 157 -0.82 -7.62 13.91
N ALA A 158 -1.04 -6.40 13.40
CA ALA A 158 -2.31 -5.71 13.55
C ALA A 158 -3.48 -6.51 12.95
N CYS A 159 -3.37 -7.00 11.71
CA CYS A 159 -4.45 -7.81 11.16
C CYS A 159 -4.59 -9.19 11.82
N ALA A 160 -3.51 -9.82 12.28
CA ALA A 160 -3.62 -11.04 13.09
C ALA A 160 -4.44 -10.82 14.38
N ILE A 161 -4.28 -9.66 15.02
CA ILE A 161 -5.08 -9.26 16.18
C ILE A 161 -6.55 -9.04 15.78
N GLU A 162 -6.81 -8.37 14.66
CA GLU A 162 -8.18 -8.17 14.15
C GLU A 162 -8.91 -9.48 13.84
N LEU A 163 -8.20 -10.45 13.24
CA LEU A 163 -8.71 -11.81 12.98
C LEU A 163 -8.99 -12.55 14.29
N ALA A 164 -8.10 -12.43 15.29
CA ALA A 164 -8.29 -13.07 16.58
C ALA A 164 -9.48 -12.48 17.36
N ILE A 165 -9.61 -11.14 17.39
CA ILE A 165 -10.74 -10.45 18.04
C ILE A 165 -12.06 -10.79 17.32
N SER A 166 -12.01 -11.01 16.01
CA SER A 166 -13.17 -11.43 15.22
C SER A 166 -13.59 -12.88 15.44
N GLY A 167 -12.79 -13.68 16.15
CA GLY A 167 -13.03 -15.11 16.35
C GLY A 167 -12.71 -15.96 15.11
N THR A 168 -12.04 -15.39 14.10
CA THR A 168 -11.74 -16.05 12.83
C THR A 168 -10.68 -17.12 12.97
N ALA A 169 -9.66 -16.85 13.80
CA ALA A 169 -8.61 -17.80 14.12
C ALA A 169 -8.06 -17.53 15.53
N PRO A 170 -7.65 -18.56 16.28
CA PRO A 170 -7.14 -18.37 17.62
C PRO A 170 -5.79 -17.65 17.60
N VAL A 171 -5.59 -16.70 18.52
CA VAL A 171 -4.44 -15.77 18.55
C VAL A 171 -3.09 -16.49 18.56
N ASN A 172 -3.00 -17.61 19.27
CA ASN A 172 -1.77 -18.41 19.40
C ASN A 172 -1.37 -19.11 18.09
N LEU A 173 -2.25 -19.17 17.09
CA LEU A 173 -1.95 -19.70 15.76
C LEU A 173 -1.78 -18.57 14.74
N VAL A 174 -2.75 -17.65 14.66
CA VAL A 174 -2.73 -16.61 13.61
C VAL A 174 -1.59 -15.61 13.80
N LEU A 175 -1.27 -15.23 15.04
CA LEU A 175 -0.21 -14.26 15.32
C LEU A 175 1.18 -14.75 14.88
N PRO A 176 1.68 -15.93 15.29
CA PRO A 176 2.99 -16.41 14.84
C PRO A 176 3.01 -16.70 13.34
N THR A 177 1.92 -17.25 12.76
CA THR A 177 1.86 -17.53 11.31
C THR A 177 1.95 -16.25 10.49
N MET A 178 1.12 -15.25 10.80
CA MET A 178 1.14 -13.96 10.10
C MET A 178 2.48 -13.27 10.27
N THR A 179 3.01 -13.21 11.49
CA THR A 179 4.31 -12.56 11.77
C THR A 179 5.43 -13.25 11.02
N GLY A 180 5.51 -14.59 11.05
CA GLY A 180 6.57 -15.37 10.42
C GLY A 180 6.63 -15.20 8.91
N ILE A 181 5.48 -15.31 8.23
CA ILE A 181 5.39 -15.10 6.79
C ILE A 181 5.78 -13.67 6.42
N HIS A 182 5.29 -12.68 7.16
CA HIS A 182 5.50 -11.27 6.85
C HIS A 182 6.88 -10.74 7.22
N ILE A 183 7.66 -11.45 8.05
CA ILE A 183 9.10 -11.17 8.21
C ILE A 183 9.82 -11.38 6.87
N LEU A 184 9.51 -12.47 6.15
CA LEU A 184 10.14 -12.75 4.86
C LEU A 184 9.69 -11.76 3.79
N ILE A 185 8.39 -11.43 3.75
CA ILE A 185 7.85 -10.39 2.86
C ILE A 185 8.49 -9.03 3.20
N GLY A 186 8.64 -8.72 4.48
CA GLY A 186 9.26 -7.48 4.96
C GLY A 186 10.73 -7.31 4.53
N ILE A 187 11.48 -8.41 4.42
CA ILE A 187 12.84 -8.35 3.82
C ILE A 187 12.76 -7.90 2.37
N GLY A 188 11.83 -8.46 1.58
CA GLY A 188 11.57 -8.04 0.20
C GLY A 188 11.18 -6.56 0.11
N GLU A 189 10.20 -6.13 0.91
CA GLU A 189 9.77 -4.73 1.00
C GLU A 189 10.95 -3.79 1.30
N GLY A 190 11.79 -4.16 2.25
CA GLY A 190 12.92 -3.35 2.67
C GLY A 190 13.99 -3.21 1.59
N LEU A 191 14.30 -4.29 0.88
CA LEU A 191 15.23 -4.28 -0.25
C LEU A 191 14.70 -3.44 -1.41
N ILE A 192 13.42 -3.59 -1.77
CA ILE A 192 12.79 -2.83 -2.84
C ILE A 192 12.72 -1.35 -2.47
N THR A 193 12.23 -1.02 -1.27
CA THR A 193 12.13 0.37 -0.80
C THR A 193 13.50 1.05 -0.74
N GLY A 194 14.50 0.38 -0.16
CA GLY A 194 15.87 0.89 -0.11
C GLY A 194 16.45 1.08 -1.50
N GLY A 195 16.27 0.12 -2.41
CA GLY A 195 16.73 0.20 -3.79
C GLY A 195 16.10 1.37 -4.56
N VAL A 196 14.78 1.54 -4.46
CA VAL A 196 14.04 2.66 -5.08
C VAL A 196 14.54 3.99 -4.54
N LEU A 197 14.68 4.14 -3.22
CA LEU A 197 15.16 5.39 -2.62
C LEU A 197 16.63 5.68 -2.94
N ALA A 198 17.48 4.66 -3.08
CA ALA A 198 18.86 4.82 -3.54
C ALA A 198 18.90 5.32 -4.99
N TYR A 199 18.06 4.76 -5.87
CA TYR A 199 17.91 5.25 -7.24
C TYR A 199 17.41 6.69 -7.27
N LEU A 200 16.36 7.02 -6.52
CA LEU A 200 15.81 8.37 -6.46
C LEU A 200 16.86 9.36 -5.95
N ALA A 201 17.56 9.06 -4.86
CA ALA A 201 18.60 9.94 -4.32
C ALA A 201 19.74 10.23 -5.32
N ARG A 202 20.05 9.29 -6.22
CA ARG A 202 21.13 9.45 -7.21
C ARG A 202 20.66 10.05 -8.54
N SER A 203 19.50 9.63 -9.03
CA SER A 203 19.06 9.88 -10.41
C SER A 203 17.88 10.84 -10.50
N ARG A 204 17.05 10.92 -9.46
CA ARG A 204 15.84 11.76 -9.39
C ARG A 204 15.65 12.40 -8.01
N PRO A 205 16.64 13.15 -7.50
CA PRO A 205 16.54 13.76 -6.17
C PRO A 205 15.42 14.80 -6.11
N ASP A 206 14.96 15.32 -7.26
CA ASP A 206 13.79 16.18 -7.40
C ASP A 206 12.46 15.52 -6.97
N LEU A 207 12.44 14.20 -6.80
CA LEU A 207 11.29 13.45 -6.27
C LEU A 207 11.37 13.26 -4.74
N LEU A 208 12.47 13.63 -4.10
CA LEU A 208 12.63 13.53 -2.64
C LEU A 208 12.36 14.89 -1.96
N PRO A 209 11.92 14.90 -0.69
CA PRO A 209 11.70 16.14 0.05
C PRO A 209 13.01 16.89 0.31
N GLY A 210 13.00 18.22 0.14
CA GLY A 210 14.07 19.12 0.60
C GLY A 210 15.06 19.59 -0.46
N GLU A 211 15.11 18.98 -1.64
CA GLU A 211 15.90 19.49 -2.78
C GLU A 211 15.01 20.32 -3.72
N GLU A 212 15.29 21.62 -3.78
CA GLU A 212 14.65 22.71 -4.53
C GLU A 212 13.62 22.34 -5.63
N GLU A 213 12.34 22.26 -5.23
CA GLU A 213 11.12 22.86 -5.83
C GLU A 213 10.83 22.79 -7.34
N LYS A 214 11.66 22.15 -8.17
CA LYS A 214 11.44 22.05 -9.63
C LYS A 214 11.44 20.59 -10.04
N PHE A 215 10.29 19.95 -9.85
CA PHE A 215 9.96 18.65 -10.46
C PHE A 215 10.43 18.64 -11.92
N ARG A 216 11.44 17.82 -12.24
CA ARG A 216 12.22 17.91 -13.48
C ARG A 216 11.55 17.26 -14.69
N GLY A 217 10.37 16.67 -14.51
CA GLY A 217 9.61 16.08 -15.61
C GLY A 217 8.89 14.78 -15.23
N TRP A 218 7.85 14.50 -16.01
CA TRP A 218 6.88 13.45 -15.77
C TRP A 218 7.29 12.13 -16.43
N LEU A 219 8.21 12.19 -17.40
CA LEU A 219 8.50 11.06 -18.30
C LEU A 219 8.94 9.81 -17.54
N ILE A 220 9.96 9.90 -16.69
CA ILE A 220 10.47 8.71 -15.96
C ILE A 220 9.39 8.12 -15.04
N PRO A 221 8.72 8.88 -14.14
CA PRO A 221 7.63 8.33 -13.33
C PRO A 221 6.55 7.66 -14.16
N VAL A 222 6.09 8.32 -15.24
CA VAL A 222 5.04 7.78 -16.11
C VAL A 222 5.51 6.50 -16.79
N VAL A 223 6.70 6.48 -17.39
CA VAL A 223 7.25 5.29 -18.05
C VAL A 223 7.43 4.15 -17.04
N SER A 224 7.93 4.42 -15.83
CA SER A 224 8.04 3.42 -14.76
C SER A 224 6.68 2.84 -14.38
N ILE A 225 5.66 3.68 -14.22
CA ILE A 225 4.29 3.24 -13.91
C ILE A 225 3.75 2.35 -15.05
N LEU A 226 3.86 2.80 -16.30
CA LEU A 226 3.38 2.06 -17.47
C LEU A 226 4.08 0.70 -17.62
N LEU A 227 5.39 0.68 -17.43
CA LEU A 227 6.19 -0.54 -17.55
C LEU A 227 5.90 -1.51 -16.39
N ILE A 228 5.75 -1.01 -15.16
CA ILE A 228 5.42 -1.86 -14.01
C ILE A 228 3.99 -2.43 -14.15
N ALA A 229 3.00 -1.55 -14.33
CA ALA A 229 1.59 -1.94 -14.36
C ALA A 229 1.19 -2.72 -15.63
N GLY A 230 1.81 -2.40 -16.77
CA GLY A 230 1.45 -2.99 -18.06
C GLY A 230 2.32 -4.17 -18.50
N VAL A 231 3.53 -4.33 -17.95
CA VAL A 231 4.48 -5.37 -18.39
C VAL A 231 5.00 -6.20 -17.23
N ILE A 232 5.59 -5.60 -16.18
CA ILE A 232 6.19 -6.36 -15.07
C ILE A 232 5.12 -7.13 -14.29
N SER A 233 3.95 -6.55 -14.09
CA SER A 233 2.80 -7.19 -13.43
C SER A 233 2.39 -8.52 -14.07
N LEU A 234 2.64 -8.73 -15.37
CA LEU A 234 2.34 -9.98 -16.07
C LEU A 234 3.19 -11.16 -15.60
N PHE A 235 4.30 -10.87 -14.90
CA PHE A 235 5.20 -11.86 -14.31
C PHE A 235 5.00 -11.99 -12.80
N ALA A 236 3.94 -11.39 -12.24
CA ALA A 236 3.60 -11.52 -10.84
C ALA A 236 3.35 -12.99 -10.47
N SER A 237 3.82 -13.38 -9.29
CA SER A 237 3.59 -14.72 -8.74
C SER A 237 2.10 -14.95 -8.50
N ALA A 238 1.61 -16.11 -8.96
CA ALA A 238 0.24 -16.58 -8.76
C ALA A 238 0.06 -17.37 -7.44
N TRP A 239 1.10 -17.49 -6.61
CA TRP A 239 0.97 -18.12 -5.29
C TRP A 239 0.15 -17.25 -4.34
N PRO A 240 -0.55 -17.85 -3.36
CA PRO A 240 -1.38 -17.12 -2.40
C PRO A 240 -0.55 -16.08 -1.64
N ASP A 241 -1.18 -14.95 -1.33
CA ASP A 241 -0.53 -13.90 -0.54
C ASP A 241 -0.26 -14.36 0.91
N GLY A 242 0.47 -13.57 1.70
CA GLY A 242 0.84 -13.96 3.06
C GLY A 242 -0.35 -14.21 4.01
N LEU A 243 -1.47 -13.49 3.84
CA LEU A 243 -2.68 -13.70 4.62
C LEU A 243 -3.49 -14.89 4.08
N GLU A 244 -3.61 -15.00 2.78
CA GLU A 244 -4.28 -16.11 2.11
C GLU A 244 -3.61 -17.44 2.46
N LYS A 245 -2.28 -17.50 2.43
CA LYS A 245 -1.51 -18.67 2.89
C LYS A 245 -1.79 -18.99 4.36
N ALA A 246 -1.85 -17.97 5.21
CA ALA A 246 -2.21 -18.18 6.62
C ALA A 246 -3.63 -18.74 6.75
N ALA A 247 -4.57 -18.26 5.95
CA ALA A 247 -5.96 -18.71 5.93
C ALA A 247 -6.11 -20.16 5.42
N GLU A 248 -5.35 -20.56 4.40
CA GLU A 248 -5.25 -21.94 3.94
C GLU A 248 -4.73 -22.85 5.06
N ASN A 249 -3.59 -22.49 5.66
CA ASN A 249 -2.92 -23.30 6.68
C ASN A 249 -3.75 -23.47 7.95
N LEU A 250 -4.57 -22.45 8.29
CA LEU A 250 -5.39 -22.44 9.50
C LEU A 250 -6.85 -22.82 9.24
N GLY A 251 -7.22 -23.09 7.98
CA GLY A 251 -8.51 -23.67 7.61
C GLY A 251 -9.70 -22.70 7.58
N PHE A 252 -9.46 -21.39 7.47
CA PHE A 252 -10.53 -20.38 7.43
C PHE A 252 -10.69 -19.68 6.06
N ILE A 253 -9.95 -20.11 5.03
CA ILE A 253 -10.00 -19.53 3.68
C ILE A 253 -11.43 -19.49 3.09
N LYS A 254 -12.26 -20.49 3.38
CA LYS A 254 -13.64 -20.60 2.86
C LYS A 254 -14.57 -19.48 3.33
N LEU A 255 -14.24 -18.77 4.40
CA LEU A 255 -15.05 -17.65 4.88
C LEU A 255 -15.16 -16.53 3.84
N ALA A 256 -14.19 -16.40 2.93
CA ALA A 256 -14.24 -15.44 1.83
C ALA A 256 -15.30 -15.78 0.77
N GLU A 257 -15.69 -17.06 0.66
CA GLU A 257 -16.69 -17.53 -0.30
C GLU A 257 -18.13 -17.42 0.25
N GLU A 258 -18.29 -17.35 1.57
CA GLU A 258 -19.59 -17.32 2.25
C GLU A 258 -20.18 -15.90 2.41
N VAL A 259 -19.60 -14.91 1.72
CA VAL A 259 -19.99 -13.50 1.84
C VAL A 259 -21.36 -13.25 1.23
N ARG A 260 -22.28 -12.70 2.05
CA ARG A 260 -23.69 -12.46 1.67
C ARG A 260 -23.89 -11.30 0.68
N ILE A 261 -22.92 -10.40 0.56
CA ILE A 261 -22.98 -9.21 -0.28
C ILE A 261 -21.88 -9.32 -1.33
N VAL A 262 -22.25 -9.65 -2.57
CA VAL A 262 -21.35 -9.61 -3.71
C VAL A 262 -21.52 -8.26 -4.39
N VAL A 263 -20.49 -7.42 -4.31
CA VAL A 263 -20.46 -6.15 -5.05
C VAL A 263 -19.83 -6.41 -6.41
N PRO A 264 -20.49 -6.06 -7.53
CA PRO A 264 -19.89 -6.22 -8.85
C PRO A 264 -18.65 -5.32 -9.00
N THR A 265 -17.48 -5.94 -9.01
CA THR A 265 -16.19 -5.28 -9.25
C THR A 265 -15.77 -5.51 -10.71
N PRO A 266 -15.59 -4.44 -11.51
CA PRO A 266 -15.41 -4.56 -12.97
C PRO A 266 -14.13 -5.29 -13.41
N PHE A 267 -13.08 -5.29 -12.58
CA PHE A 267 -11.77 -5.84 -12.90
C PHE A 267 -11.29 -6.80 -11.79
N ALA A 268 -12.22 -7.60 -11.25
CA ALA A 268 -11.92 -8.62 -10.24
C ALA A 268 -10.65 -9.42 -10.61
N ASP A 269 -9.77 -9.63 -9.64
CA ASP A 269 -8.49 -10.34 -9.79
C ASP A 269 -7.58 -9.76 -10.87
N TYR A 270 -7.78 -8.49 -11.21
CA TYR A 270 -7.08 -7.78 -12.29
C TYR A 270 -7.32 -8.39 -13.67
N GLU A 271 -8.43 -9.10 -13.90
CA GLU A 271 -8.71 -9.76 -15.18
C GLU A 271 -9.84 -9.09 -15.97
N ILE A 272 -9.84 -9.32 -17.29
CA ILE A 272 -10.98 -9.06 -18.18
C ILE A 272 -11.31 -10.37 -18.90
N ASN A 273 -12.54 -10.83 -18.73
CA ASN A 273 -13.04 -12.06 -19.35
C ASN A 273 -12.73 -12.11 -20.84
N GLY A 274 -11.98 -13.14 -21.25
CA GLY A 274 -11.63 -13.39 -22.65
C GLY A 274 -10.37 -12.68 -23.17
N LEU A 275 -9.67 -11.89 -22.34
CA LEU A 275 -8.46 -11.16 -22.76
C LEU A 275 -7.16 -11.68 -22.15
N GLY A 276 -7.20 -12.59 -21.16
CA GLY A 276 -6.01 -13.16 -20.53
C GLY A 276 -5.00 -12.10 -20.05
N GLN A 277 -3.71 -12.31 -20.35
CA GLN A 277 -2.64 -11.36 -19.97
C GLN A 277 -2.81 -9.95 -20.56
N ILE A 278 -3.45 -9.82 -21.72
CA ILE A 278 -3.76 -8.50 -22.29
C ILE A 278 -4.78 -7.79 -21.39
N GLY A 279 -5.75 -8.54 -20.86
CA GLY A 279 -6.67 -8.07 -19.84
C GLY A 279 -5.93 -7.52 -18.63
N THR A 280 -5.03 -8.31 -18.03
CA THR A 280 -4.20 -7.91 -16.88
C THR A 280 -3.38 -6.65 -17.13
N SER A 281 -2.81 -6.51 -18.32
CA SER A 281 -2.08 -5.30 -18.71
C SER A 281 -3.00 -4.08 -18.75
N ILE A 282 -4.17 -4.21 -19.38
CA ILE A 282 -5.15 -3.13 -19.52
C ILE A 282 -5.70 -2.70 -18.15
N THR A 283 -6.11 -3.66 -17.31
CA THR A 283 -6.66 -3.39 -15.97
C THR A 283 -5.62 -2.74 -15.07
N GLY A 284 -4.35 -3.17 -15.13
CA GLY A 284 -3.26 -2.55 -14.40
C GLY A 284 -3.04 -1.09 -14.80
N LEU A 285 -3.04 -0.80 -16.10
CA LEU A 285 -2.93 0.57 -16.62
C LEU A 285 -4.13 1.44 -16.23
N LEU A 286 -5.35 0.91 -16.29
CA LEU A 286 -6.57 1.60 -15.87
C LEU A 286 -6.59 1.88 -14.36
N GLY A 287 -6.12 0.93 -13.55
CA GLY A 287 -6.00 1.09 -12.11
C GLY A 287 -4.99 2.16 -11.73
N ALA A 288 -3.81 2.15 -12.36
CA ALA A 288 -2.80 3.18 -12.16
C ALA A 288 -3.31 4.57 -12.59
N ALA A 289 -4.01 4.67 -13.73
CA ALA A 289 -4.62 5.90 -14.19
C ALA A 289 -5.71 6.41 -13.22
N SER A 290 -6.54 5.50 -12.68
CA SER A 290 -7.57 5.82 -11.69
C SER A 290 -6.94 6.34 -10.39
N CYS A 291 -5.89 5.67 -9.90
CA CYS A 291 -5.13 6.09 -8.73
C CYS A 291 -4.53 7.48 -8.92
N PHE A 292 -3.91 7.73 -10.08
CA PHE A 292 -3.40 9.05 -10.43
C PHE A 292 -4.51 10.11 -10.39
N ALA A 293 -5.62 9.85 -11.09
CA ALA A 293 -6.71 10.81 -11.25
C ALA A 293 -7.37 11.17 -9.90
N VAL A 294 -7.67 10.18 -9.07
CA VAL A 294 -8.30 10.39 -7.76
C VAL A 294 -7.34 11.13 -6.83
N ALA A 295 -6.09 10.68 -6.70
CA ALA A 295 -5.14 11.30 -5.78
C ALA A 295 -4.75 12.72 -6.24
N PHE A 296 -4.61 12.95 -7.55
CA PHE A 296 -4.44 14.29 -8.11
C PHE A 296 -5.64 15.19 -7.82
N GLY A 297 -6.87 14.67 -7.97
CA GLY A 297 -8.10 15.37 -7.62
C GLY A 297 -8.15 15.76 -6.13
N ILE A 298 -7.84 14.83 -5.24
CA ILE A 298 -7.71 15.07 -3.80
C ILE A 298 -6.71 16.21 -3.55
N ALA A 299 -5.53 16.16 -4.16
CA ALA A 299 -4.53 17.23 -4.01
C ALA A 299 -5.00 18.59 -4.56
N LYS A 300 -5.84 18.62 -5.60
CA LYS A 300 -6.43 19.87 -6.11
C LYS A 300 -7.45 20.46 -5.14
N VAL A 301 -8.20 19.64 -4.40
CA VAL A 301 -9.15 20.10 -3.38
C VAL A 301 -8.45 20.52 -2.09
N ILE A 302 -7.33 19.88 -1.75
CA ILE A 302 -6.53 20.15 -0.55
C ILE A 302 -5.90 21.56 -0.54
N LYS A 303 -5.84 22.24 -1.69
CA LYS A 303 -5.24 23.57 -1.82
C LYS A 303 -5.80 24.57 -0.78
N PRO A 304 -4.94 25.37 -0.12
CA PRO A 304 -5.41 26.47 0.71
C PRO A 304 -6.28 27.42 -0.13
N LYS A 305 -7.44 27.83 0.39
CA LYS A 305 -8.37 28.76 -0.29
C LYS A 305 -7.78 30.14 -0.61
N ASN A 306 -6.58 30.47 -0.09
CA ASN A 306 -5.93 31.77 -0.20
C ASN A 306 -4.54 31.70 -0.87
N ALA A 307 -4.26 30.69 -1.72
CA ALA A 307 -3.01 30.54 -2.45
C ALA A 307 -3.17 30.84 -3.95
#